data_AF-A0A9P5JN95-F1
#
_entry.id   AF-A0A9P5JN95-F1
#
_cell.length_a   1.000
_cell.length_b   1.000
_cell.length_c   1.000
_cell.angle_alpha   90.00
_cell.angle_beta   90.00
_cell.angle_gamma   90.00
#
_symmetry.space_group_name_H-M   'P 1'
#
loop_
_entity.id
_entity.type
_entity.pdbx_description
1 polymer ?
#
loop_
_entity_poly.entity_id
_entity_poly.type
_entity_poly.pdbx_seq_one_letter_code
_entity_poly.pdbx_strand_id
1 'polypeptide(L)'
;MLSLVSASTFLVMSFGTSFVFAYGDTCNTNVVGYWGQNSYGAANSADTANYQQRLSYYCNDDSVDVFPIAFLDVFSSTGDLPQINLANTCNEDNASYFTGSQLLDCSFLAADIETCQANGKKVTISLGGATGGGTADAAFADQIWDLFLGGSSSTRPFGDAVLDGVDLDIEGGSNSYVDFVNQLRTHYSGASKKYYVTAAPQCPYPDAYIGSSLNGAEFDAIYVQFYNNACSVTNYGESAWNFGTWDYWANRISPNPDIKVYLGVPASSSAAGSGYVAASTVNSISATLQKSFPSFGGVMFWDESQAYVNGRFDTAVKSGISGSGTCSGFTYPACTAEAWSASGTYPTGSQVTYDNYIWQARYYGSGTPSPSDTGSWVPISACGGGSTSSSSSSTTSKSSTTTTSTTTSKASTTTTTAQSSSTTSSAATTTTSTSSSGGCSGVAAWSSTTAYNGGSEVTYNGELWENSYWSYNDVPGGTAGVWVEIGTC
;
A
#
# COMPACT_ATOMS: atom_id res chain seq x y z
N MET A 1 11.93 -70.61 37.45
CA MET A 1 11.35 -69.25 37.49
C MET A 1 12.26 -68.34 36.68
N LEU A 2 12.00 -68.18 35.38
CA LEU A 2 12.64 -67.16 34.54
C LEU A 2 11.60 -66.06 34.32
N SER A 3 11.88 -64.86 34.81
CA SER A 3 10.99 -63.70 34.69
C SER A 3 11.26 -63.00 33.35
N LEU A 4 10.24 -62.93 32.48
CA LEU A 4 10.25 -62.06 31.31
C LEU A 4 10.01 -60.62 31.78
N VAL A 5 10.97 -59.74 31.50
CA VAL A 5 10.77 -58.28 31.61
C VAL A 5 10.31 -57.78 30.24
N SER A 6 9.06 -57.30 30.21
CA SER A 6 8.45 -56.64 29.05
C SER A 6 9.09 -55.26 28.86
N ALA A 7 9.70 -55.01 27.70
CA ALA A 7 10.18 -53.69 27.32
C ALA A 7 9.02 -52.89 26.73
N SER A 8 8.49 -51.94 27.50
CA SER A 8 7.52 -50.96 27.01
C SER A 8 8.24 -49.85 26.23
N THR A 9 8.07 -49.85 24.91
CA THR A 9 8.52 -48.76 24.03
C THR A 9 7.66 -47.51 24.29
N PHE A 10 8.23 -46.50 24.94
CA PHE A 10 7.61 -45.17 25.02
C PHE A 10 7.75 -44.47 23.66
N LEU A 11 6.64 -44.26 22.97
CA LEU A 11 6.55 -43.39 21.80
C LEU A 11 6.61 -41.93 22.31
N VAL A 12 7.76 -41.27 22.17
CA VAL A 12 7.85 -39.81 22.38
C VAL A 12 7.16 -39.13 21.20
N MET A 13 5.92 -38.69 21.39
CA MET A 13 5.31 -37.72 20.48
C MET A 13 6.10 -36.42 20.60
N SER A 14 6.98 -36.18 19.64
CA SER A 14 7.55 -34.86 19.43
C SER A 14 6.42 -33.95 18.99
N PHE A 15 5.84 -33.19 19.92
CA PHE A 15 5.08 -32.00 19.56
C PHE A 15 6.08 -31.08 18.87
N GLY A 16 6.05 -31.05 17.54
CA GLY A 16 6.69 -29.98 16.80
C GLY A 16 6.04 -28.69 17.27
N THR A 17 6.78 -27.88 18.02
CA THR A 17 6.44 -26.46 18.14
C THR A 17 6.49 -25.92 16.72
N SER A 18 5.32 -25.70 16.12
CA SER A 18 5.23 -24.87 14.93
C SER A 18 5.79 -23.52 15.35
N PHE A 19 7.04 -23.25 14.97
CA PHE A 19 7.61 -21.93 15.15
C PHE A 19 6.87 -21.03 14.17
N VAL A 20 6.08 -20.10 14.69
CA VAL A 20 5.54 -19.04 13.86
C VAL A 20 6.75 -18.27 13.33
N PHE A 21 6.93 -18.22 12.02
CA PHE A 21 8.03 -17.48 11.43
C PHE A 21 7.75 -15.99 11.64
N ALA A 22 8.60 -15.37 12.43
CA ALA A 22 8.53 -13.93 12.68
C ALA A 22 8.95 -13.14 11.44
N TYR A 23 8.45 -11.92 11.35
CA TYR A 23 8.92 -10.93 10.37
C TYR A 23 10.46 -10.83 10.38
N GLY A 24 11.07 -10.80 9.20
CA GLY A 24 12.52 -10.66 9.05
C GLY A 24 12.90 -9.52 8.13
N ASP A 25 13.62 -8.51 8.67
CA ASP A 25 14.08 -7.31 7.96
C ASP A 25 14.86 -7.62 6.67
N THR A 26 15.65 -8.69 6.68
CA THR A 26 16.51 -9.10 5.55
C THR A 26 15.85 -10.13 4.64
N CYS A 27 14.66 -10.60 4.99
CA CYS A 27 13.95 -11.61 4.23
C CYS A 27 13.24 -10.99 3.04
N ASN A 28 13.18 -11.77 1.95
CA ASN A 28 12.38 -11.46 0.77
C ASN A 28 11.12 -12.35 0.65
N THR A 29 10.65 -12.80 1.82
CA THR A 29 9.55 -13.76 2.03
C THR A 29 8.50 -13.21 3.00
N ASN A 30 8.50 -11.91 3.24
CA ASN A 30 7.52 -11.29 4.13
C ASN A 30 6.19 -11.10 3.38
N VAL A 31 5.08 -11.26 4.10
CA VAL A 31 3.73 -11.01 3.64
C VAL A 31 3.12 -9.92 4.51
N VAL A 32 2.53 -8.92 3.85
CA VAL A 32 1.83 -7.81 4.48
C VAL A 32 0.36 -7.91 4.10
N GLY A 33 -0.53 -7.93 5.10
CA GLY A 33 -1.97 -7.95 4.89
C GLY A 33 -2.61 -6.76 5.59
N TYR A 34 -3.19 -5.84 4.83
CA TYR A 34 -3.99 -4.76 5.42
C TYR A 34 -5.18 -5.34 6.17
N TRP A 35 -5.49 -4.76 7.34
CA TRP A 35 -6.61 -5.19 8.17
C TRP A 35 -7.32 -3.98 8.75
N GLY A 36 -8.64 -3.95 8.74
CA GLY A 36 -9.43 -2.92 9.41
C GLY A 36 -10.65 -2.50 8.59
N GLN A 37 -10.55 -2.39 7.27
CA GLN A 37 -11.63 -1.88 6.42
C GLN A 37 -12.67 -2.92 5.99
N ASN A 38 -12.44 -4.22 6.22
CA ASN A 38 -13.38 -5.29 5.85
C ASN A 38 -13.78 -5.21 4.36
N SER A 39 -12.80 -5.15 3.46
CA SER A 39 -13.04 -5.09 2.01
C SER A 39 -14.01 -6.18 1.54
N TYR A 40 -13.93 -7.39 2.12
CA TYR A 40 -14.86 -8.47 1.80
C TYR A 40 -16.30 -8.12 2.15
N GLY A 41 -16.56 -7.66 3.38
CA GLY A 41 -17.91 -7.29 3.82
C GLY A 41 -18.46 -6.11 3.03
N ALA A 42 -17.60 -5.17 2.63
CA ALA A 42 -17.99 -4.07 1.75
C ALA A 42 -18.44 -4.56 0.36
N ALA A 43 -17.77 -5.55 -0.21
CA ALA A 43 -18.15 -6.16 -1.48
C ALA A 43 -19.31 -7.18 -1.36
N ASN A 44 -19.54 -7.73 -0.16
CA ASN A 44 -20.48 -8.84 0.08
C ASN A 44 -21.37 -8.55 1.30
N SER A 45 -22.11 -7.44 1.27
CA SER A 45 -22.85 -6.94 2.44
C SER A 45 -23.86 -7.95 3.03
N ALA A 46 -24.40 -8.88 2.23
CA ALA A 46 -25.31 -9.90 2.73
C ALA A 46 -24.60 -11.04 3.51
N ASP A 47 -23.30 -11.26 3.31
CA ASP A 47 -22.55 -12.37 3.90
C ASP A 47 -21.84 -11.96 5.20
N THR A 48 -22.64 -11.58 6.19
CA THR A 48 -22.16 -11.14 7.51
C THR A 48 -21.38 -12.22 8.28
N ALA A 49 -21.55 -13.51 7.93
CA ALA A 49 -20.83 -14.60 8.56
C ALA A 49 -19.32 -14.60 8.21
N ASN A 50 -18.97 -14.01 7.07
CA ASN A 50 -17.61 -13.94 6.54
C ASN A 50 -17.01 -12.53 6.60
N TYR A 51 -17.65 -11.60 7.32
CA TYR A 51 -17.07 -10.30 7.59
C TYR A 51 -15.74 -10.43 8.33
N GLN A 52 -14.90 -9.41 8.18
CA GLN A 52 -13.61 -9.30 8.85
C GLN A 52 -13.73 -9.62 10.34
N GLN A 53 -12.85 -10.53 10.79
CA GLN A 53 -12.72 -10.95 12.17
C GLN A 53 -11.74 -10.02 12.93
N ARG A 54 -11.66 -10.22 14.24
CA ARG A 54 -10.68 -9.54 15.10
C ARG A 54 -9.25 -9.83 14.65
N LEU A 55 -8.33 -8.88 14.86
CA LEU A 55 -6.94 -8.96 14.38
C LEU A 55 -6.23 -10.27 14.82
N SER A 56 -6.45 -10.71 16.06
CA SER A 56 -5.84 -11.92 16.61
C SER A 56 -6.27 -13.20 15.88
N TYR A 57 -7.41 -13.20 15.20
CA TYR A 57 -7.86 -14.32 14.38
C TYR A 57 -6.87 -14.61 13.23
N TYR A 58 -6.37 -13.55 12.58
CA TYR A 58 -5.50 -13.64 11.41
C TYR A 58 -4.03 -13.85 11.76
N CYS A 59 -3.57 -13.30 12.88
CA CYS A 59 -2.16 -13.38 13.27
C CYS A 59 -1.78 -14.65 14.04
N ASN A 60 -2.71 -15.59 14.20
CA ASN A 60 -2.52 -16.88 14.88
C ASN A 60 -1.91 -17.96 13.98
N ASP A 61 -1.65 -17.67 12.71
CA ASP A 61 -0.87 -18.54 11.84
C ASP A 61 0.26 -17.79 11.10
N ASP A 62 0.92 -18.49 10.18
CA ASP A 62 2.12 -18.03 9.50
C ASP A 62 1.88 -17.25 8.20
N SER A 63 0.62 -17.06 7.79
CA SER A 63 0.31 -16.52 6.47
C SER A 63 0.71 -15.06 6.27
N VAL A 64 0.67 -14.25 7.34
CA VAL A 64 0.98 -12.81 7.31
C VAL A 64 2.01 -12.47 8.38
N ASP A 65 2.97 -11.62 8.05
CA ASP A 65 4.04 -11.17 8.95
C ASP A 65 3.83 -9.74 9.48
N VAL A 66 3.14 -8.90 8.71
CA VAL A 66 2.87 -7.49 9.05
C VAL A 66 1.41 -7.15 8.79
N PHE A 67 0.77 -6.50 9.76
CA PHE A 67 -0.60 -5.99 9.68
C PHE A 67 -0.63 -4.47 9.86
N PRO A 68 -0.70 -3.70 8.76
CA PRO A 68 -1.11 -2.31 8.82
C PRO A 68 -2.60 -2.21 9.19
N ILE A 69 -2.89 -1.58 10.32
CA ILE A 69 -4.25 -1.30 10.79
C ILE A 69 -4.81 -0.14 9.98
N ALA A 70 -5.83 -0.41 9.17
CA ALA A 70 -6.44 0.49 8.21
C ALA A 70 -7.84 0.97 8.69
N PHE A 71 -8.06 2.23 9.04
CA PHE A 71 -7.12 3.35 8.95
C PHE A 71 -7.30 4.38 10.08
N LEU A 72 -6.26 5.18 10.28
CA LEU A 72 -6.39 6.57 10.71
C LEU A 72 -6.62 7.42 9.46
N ASP A 73 -7.88 7.75 9.19
CA ASP A 73 -8.33 8.38 7.95
C ASP A 73 -8.47 9.91 8.07
N VAL A 74 -8.75 10.44 9.27
CA VAL A 74 -8.80 11.89 9.51
C VAL A 74 -7.66 12.31 10.44
N PHE A 75 -6.75 13.15 9.95
CA PHE A 75 -5.53 13.49 10.71
C PHE A 75 -5.78 14.53 11.80
N SER A 76 -6.80 15.37 11.65
CA SER A 76 -7.17 16.36 12.66
C SER A 76 -8.67 16.58 12.67
N SER A 77 -9.29 16.44 13.83
CA SER A 77 -10.73 16.60 14.04
C SER A 77 -11.02 17.32 15.37
N THR A 78 -12.19 17.08 15.95
CA THR A 78 -12.66 17.64 17.20
C THR A 78 -11.69 17.31 18.34
N GLY A 79 -11.31 18.32 19.11
CA GLY A 79 -10.36 18.17 20.21
C GLY A 79 -8.90 18.08 19.75
N ASP A 80 -8.61 18.48 18.51
CA ASP A 80 -7.29 18.38 17.86
C ASP A 80 -6.75 16.95 17.87
N LEU A 81 -7.64 15.95 17.82
CA LEU A 81 -7.31 14.52 17.77
C LEU A 81 -7.67 13.94 16.40
N PRO A 82 -6.96 12.89 15.95
CA PRO A 82 -7.31 12.19 14.73
C PRO A 82 -8.60 11.38 14.88
N GLN A 83 -9.09 10.81 13.77
CA GLN A 83 -10.12 9.79 13.78
C GLN A 83 -9.58 8.49 13.20
N ILE A 84 -10.20 7.38 13.63
CA ILE A 84 -9.93 6.05 13.11
C ILE A 84 -11.26 5.43 12.67
N ASN A 85 -11.21 4.65 11.61
CA ASN A 85 -12.31 3.85 11.13
C ASN A 85 -11.79 2.43 10.89
N LEU A 86 -12.37 1.43 11.58
CA LEU A 86 -12.02 0.01 11.43
C LEU A 86 -13.25 -0.82 11.04
N ALA A 87 -14.09 -0.25 10.17
CA ALA A 87 -15.32 -0.84 9.63
C ALA A 87 -16.14 -1.54 10.72
N ASN A 88 -16.51 -2.81 10.55
CA ASN A 88 -17.32 -3.55 11.51
C ASN A 88 -16.62 -3.84 12.86
N THR A 89 -15.31 -3.59 12.98
CA THR A 89 -14.54 -3.96 14.18
C THR A 89 -14.53 -2.88 15.24
N CYS A 90 -14.30 -1.62 14.84
CA CYS A 90 -14.39 -0.47 15.72
C CYS A 90 -14.97 0.72 14.95
N ASN A 91 -16.19 1.10 15.35
CA ASN A 91 -16.98 2.17 14.76
C ASN A 91 -17.92 2.79 15.81
N GLU A 92 -18.71 3.76 15.40
CA GLU A 92 -19.65 4.47 16.28
C GLU A 92 -20.78 3.62 16.86
N ASP A 93 -21.10 2.46 16.26
CA ASP A 93 -22.14 1.56 16.75
C ASP A 93 -21.63 0.64 17.88
N ASN A 94 -20.32 0.40 17.95
CA ASN A 94 -19.74 -0.59 18.86
C ASN A 94 -18.59 -0.09 19.74
N ALA A 95 -18.15 1.16 19.55
CA ALA A 95 -17.14 1.82 20.37
C ALA A 95 -17.61 3.21 20.81
N SER A 96 -17.06 3.67 21.94
CA SER A 96 -17.34 5.03 22.46
C SER A 96 -16.24 5.98 22.04
N TYR A 97 -16.57 7.26 21.88
CA TYR A 97 -15.57 8.31 21.65
C TYR A 97 -14.86 8.71 22.95
N PHE A 98 -13.58 9.07 22.87
CA PHE A 98 -12.92 9.80 23.95
C PHE A 98 -13.61 11.15 24.17
N THR A 99 -13.78 11.53 25.44
CA THR A 99 -14.52 12.74 25.82
C THR A 99 -13.94 13.99 25.12
N GLY A 100 -14.79 14.71 24.39
CA GLY A 100 -14.40 15.94 23.69
C GLY A 100 -13.71 15.72 22.35
N SER A 101 -13.79 14.52 21.77
CA SER A 101 -13.15 14.17 20.49
C SER A 101 -14.06 13.33 19.59
N GLN A 102 -13.60 13.08 18.36
CA GLN A 102 -14.16 12.05 17.46
C GLN A 102 -13.22 10.83 17.35
N LEU A 103 -12.27 10.68 18.28
CA LEU A 103 -11.40 9.52 18.33
C LEU A 103 -12.10 8.38 19.05
N LEU A 104 -12.24 7.22 18.40
CA LEU A 104 -12.86 6.03 19.00
C LEU A 104 -11.93 5.37 20.02
N ASP A 105 -12.49 4.95 21.15
CA ASP A 105 -11.87 4.07 22.13
C ASP A 105 -12.08 2.61 21.71
N CYS A 106 -11.08 2.08 21.00
CA CYS A 106 -11.00 0.69 20.58
C CYS A 106 -10.08 -0.13 21.52
N SER A 107 -9.98 0.24 22.80
CA SER A 107 -9.01 -0.36 23.74
C SER A 107 -9.15 -1.88 23.91
N PHE A 108 -10.31 -2.45 23.57
CA PHE A 108 -10.51 -3.90 23.50
C PHE A 108 -9.58 -4.59 22.49
N LEU A 109 -9.01 -3.87 21.50
CA LEU A 109 -8.02 -4.39 20.55
C LEU A 109 -6.61 -4.55 21.13
N ALA A 110 -6.33 -4.00 22.32
CA ALA A 110 -5.00 -4.07 22.93
C ALA A 110 -4.48 -5.51 23.01
N ALA A 111 -5.31 -6.42 23.51
CA ALA A 111 -4.98 -7.84 23.65
C ALA A 111 -4.73 -8.53 22.29
N ASP A 112 -5.41 -8.12 21.23
CA ASP A 112 -5.18 -8.71 19.90
C ASP A 112 -3.84 -8.27 19.34
N ILE A 113 -3.52 -6.97 19.44
CA ILE A 113 -2.25 -6.38 19.01
C ILE A 113 -1.09 -7.07 19.74
N GLU A 114 -1.18 -7.16 21.06
CA GLU A 114 -0.15 -7.80 21.89
C GLU A 114 0.00 -9.29 21.57
N THR A 115 -1.10 -10.00 21.27
CA THR A 115 -1.06 -11.40 20.83
C THR A 115 -0.31 -11.53 19.51
N CYS A 116 -0.58 -10.67 18.53
CA CYS A 116 0.12 -10.68 17.25
C CYS A 116 1.61 -10.37 17.41
N GLN A 117 1.95 -9.39 18.24
CA GLN A 117 3.34 -9.06 18.55
C GLN A 117 4.07 -10.21 19.26
N ALA A 118 3.39 -10.90 20.19
CA ALA A 118 3.91 -12.09 20.85
C ALA A 118 4.13 -13.26 19.87
N ASN A 119 3.31 -13.35 18.82
CA ASN A 119 3.49 -14.27 17.70
C ASN A 119 4.56 -13.80 16.69
N GLY A 120 5.31 -12.73 16.98
CA GLY A 120 6.40 -12.23 16.14
C GLY A 120 5.95 -11.41 14.93
N LYS A 121 4.66 -11.05 14.85
CA LYS A 121 4.12 -10.18 13.80
C LYS A 121 4.44 -8.72 14.09
N LYS A 122 4.42 -7.88 13.06
CA LYS A 122 4.46 -6.42 13.21
C LYS A 122 3.09 -5.84 12.99
N VAL A 123 2.69 -4.91 13.84
CA VAL A 123 1.40 -4.24 13.74
C VAL A 123 1.65 -2.74 13.68
N THR A 124 1.32 -2.10 12.56
CA THR A 124 1.49 -0.65 12.35
C THR A 124 0.14 0.04 12.28
N ILE A 125 0.07 1.34 12.53
CA ILE A 125 -1.11 2.14 12.17
C ILE A 125 -0.91 2.67 10.75
N SER A 126 -1.88 2.45 9.87
CA SER A 126 -1.87 3.02 8.52
C SER A 126 -2.67 4.31 8.49
N LEU A 127 -2.05 5.35 7.97
CA LEU A 127 -2.57 6.72 7.87
C LEU A 127 -2.98 6.97 6.42
N GLY A 128 -4.20 7.43 6.21
CA GLY A 128 -4.75 7.75 4.89
C GLY A 128 -5.83 6.76 4.46
N GLY A 129 -5.58 6.04 3.36
CA GLY A 129 -6.56 5.29 2.59
C GLY A 129 -7.30 6.15 1.56
N ALA A 130 -8.15 5.53 0.74
CA ALA A 130 -8.85 6.18 -0.39
C ALA A 130 -9.64 7.46 -0.02
N THR A 131 -10.11 7.58 1.23
CA THR A 131 -10.89 8.71 1.73
C THR A 131 -10.12 9.58 2.72
N GLY A 132 -8.95 9.11 3.17
CA GLY A 132 -8.25 9.67 4.30
C GLY A 132 -7.11 10.60 3.92
N GLY A 133 -6.94 11.67 4.70
CA GLY A 133 -5.88 12.63 4.43
C GLY A 133 -5.88 13.82 5.39
N GLY A 134 -4.83 14.61 5.27
CA GLY A 134 -4.62 15.79 6.06
C GLY A 134 -3.18 16.28 5.95
N THR A 135 -2.86 17.31 6.71
CA THR A 135 -1.47 17.74 6.89
C THR A 135 -0.87 16.95 8.04
N ALA A 136 0.27 16.31 7.80
CA ALA A 136 1.06 15.66 8.83
C ALA A 136 2.43 16.32 8.88
N ASP A 137 2.68 17.04 9.96
CA ASP A 137 3.94 17.72 10.25
C ASP A 137 4.61 17.08 11.49
N ALA A 138 5.64 17.74 12.03
CA ALA A 138 6.32 17.28 13.24
C ALA A 138 5.39 17.22 14.47
N ALA A 139 4.47 18.18 14.63
CA ALA A 139 3.56 18.18 15.78
C ALA A 139 2.58 17.00 15.70
N PHE A 140 2.12 16.67 14.48
CA PHE A 140 1.31 15.48 14.28
C PHE A 140 2.11 14.18 14.54
N ALA A 141 3.40 14.13 14.21
CA ALA A 141 4.25 12.99 14.56
C ALA A 141 4.39 12.79 16.08
N ASP A 142 4.52 13.89 16.85
CA ASP A 142 4.50 13.83 18.32
C ASP A 142 3.17 13.28 18.84
N GLN A 143 2.06 13.71 18.25
CA GLN A 143 0.74 13.19 18.61
C GLN A 143 0.57 11.71 18.28
N ILE A 144 1.01 11.24 17.10
CA ILE A 144 0.99 9.81 16.75
C ILE A 144 1.86 9.00 17.72
N TRP A 145 3.01 9.55 18.11
CA TRP A 145 3.90 8.92 19.09
C TRP A 145 3.19 8.69 20.44
N ASP A 146 2.49 9.71 20.94
CA ASP A 146 1.78 9.67 22.22
C ASP A 146 0.49 8.83 22.20
N LEU A 147 -0.22 8.80 21.08
CA LEU A 147 -1.50 8.08 20.95
C LEU A 147 -1.32 6.58 20.67
N PHE A 148 -0.35 6.20 19.83
CA PHE A 148 -0.27 4.84 19.27
C PHE A 148 1.07 4.13 19.50
N LEU A 149 2.14 4.89 19.72
CA LEU A 149 3.50 4.35 19.81
C LEU A 149 4.03 4.50 21.25
N GLY A 150 5.34 4.73 21.41
CA GLY A 150 6.03 4.66 22.69
C GLY A 150 5.87 5.90 23.58
N GLY A 151 5.08 6.89 23.16
CA GLY A 151 4.75 8.06 23.96
C GLY A 151 3.66 7.77 24.99
N SER A 152 3.06 8.82 25.55
CA SER A 152 2.05 8.67 26.60
C SER A 152 0.88 9.63 26.42
N SER A 153 -0.34 9.09 26.48
CA SER A 153 -1.57 9.87 26.44
C SER A 153 -2.65 9.19 27.29
N SER A 154 -3.61 9.97 27.79
CA SER A 154 -4.83 9.42 28.40
C SER A 154 -5.90 9.02 27.37
N THR A 155 -5.68 9.32 26.08
CA THR A 155 -6.64 9.06 24.98
C THR A 155 -6.08 8.07 23.96
N ARG A 156 -5.54 6.94 24.42
CA ARG A 156 -4.92 5.93 23.55
C ARG A 156 -6.00 5.00 22.95
N PRO A 157 -6.22 5.01 21.62
CA PRO A 157 -7.31 4.25 21.01
C PRO A 157 -7.20 2.75 21.15
N PHE A 158 -5.99 2.23 21.32
CA PHE A 158 -5.74 0.80 21.50
C PHE A 158 -5.29 0.48 22.93
N GLY A 159 -5.71 1.31 23.90
CA GLY A 159 -5.34 1.15 25.30
C GLY A 159 -3.82 1.18 25.50
N ASP A 160 -3.31 0.21 26.27
CA ASP A 160 -1.89 0.11 26.62
C ASP A 160 -1.02 -0.48 25.49
N ALA A 161 -1.62 -0.98 24.40
CA ALA A 161 -0.86 -1.53 23.30
C ALA A 161 0.00 -0.44 22.63
N VAL A 162 1.23 -0.82 22.29
CA VAL A 162 2.22 0.02 21.63
C VAL A 162 2.50 -0.58 20.26
N LEU A 163 2.07 0.09 19.19
CA LEU A 163 2.27 -0.39 17.82
C LEU A 163 3.75 -0.44 17.43
N ASP A 164 4.07 -1.12 16.35
CA ASP A 164 5.43 -1.29 15.83
C ASP A 164 5.83 -0.22 14.84
N GLY A 165 4.94 0.73 14.50
CA GLY A 165 5.28 1.78 13.56
C GLY A 165 4.09 2.41 12.87
N VAL A 166 4.40 3.13 11.80
CA VAL A 166 3.46 3.90 10.99
C VAL A 166 3.60 3.48 9.54
N ASP A 167 2.46 3.33 8.87
CA ASP A 167 2.36 3.18 7.43
C ASP A 167 1.67 4.42 6.83
N LEU A 168 2.20 4.94 5.72
CA LEU A 168 1.66 6.08 5.00
C LEU A 168 1.02 5.60 3.68
N ASP A 169 -0.28 5.30 3.74
CA ASP A 169 -1.10 4.95 2.58
C ASP A 169 -1.82 6.20 2.06
N ILE A 170 -1.05 7.11 1.47
CA ILE A 170 -1.54 8.44 1.08
C ILE A 170 -2.03 8.42 -0.37
N GLU A 171 -3.35 8.42 -0.54
CA GLU A 171 -4.02 8.42 -1.85
C GLU A 171 -4.61 9.80 -2.24
N GLY A 172 -4.44 10.81 -1.39
CA GLY A 172 -4.91 12.17 -1.60
C GLY A 172 -4.36 13.19 -0.60
N GLY A 173 -4.63 14.48 -0.81
CA GLY A 173 -4.26 15.54 0.13
C GLY A 173 -2.85 16.14 -0.07
N SER A 174 -2.10 16.32 1.02
CA SER A 174 -0.76 16.92 1.00
C SER A 174 0.23 16.04 0.25
N ASN A 175 1.27 16.64 -0.32
CA ASN A 175 2.29 15.93 -1.10
C ASN A 175 3.65 15.79 -0.39
N SER A 176 3.76 16.22 0.88
CA SER A 176 5.00 16.12 1.65
C SER A 176 4.75 15.79 3.11
N TYR A 177 5.39 14.72 3.55
CA TYR A 177 5.34 14.11 4.88
C TYR A 177 6.75 14.00 5.49
N VAL A 178 7.74 14.70 4.91
CA VAL A 178 9.16 14.60 5.28
C VAL A 178 9.37 14.97 6.75
N ASP A 179 8.80 16.11 7.19
CA ASP A 179 8.96 16.57 8.57
C ASP A 179 8.28 15.63 9.56
N PHE A 180 7.13 15.06 9.20
CA PHE A 180 6.46 14.03 10.00
C PHE A 180 7.33 12.78 10.17
N VAL A 181 7.86 12.23 9.07
CA VAL A 181 8.72 11.04 9.12
C VAL A 181 10.01 11.31 9.88
N ASN A 182 10.66 12.45 9.63
CA ASN A 182 11.88 12.82 10.35
C ASN A 182 11.63 12.96 11.85
N GLN A 183 10.51 13.56 12.25
CA GLN A 183 10.15 13.68 13.66
C GLN A 183 9.88 12.31 14.30
N LEU A 184 9.17 11.39 13.63
CA LEU A 184 9.03 10.00 14.10
C LEU A 184 10.41 9.33 14.29
N ARG A 185 11.35 9.52 13.34
CA ARG A 185 12.71 8.98 13.47
C ARG A 185 13.45 9.53 14.68
N THR A 186 13.18 10.78 15.11
CA THR A 186 13.75 11.31 16.36
C THR A 186 13.24 10.56 17.60
N HIS A 187 11.94 10.22 17.66
CA HIS A 187 11.36 9.42 18.74
C HIS A 187 11.87 7.99 18.76
N TYR A 188 12.10 7.41 17.58
CA TYR A 188 12.56 6.03 17.45
C TYR A 188 14.01 5.87 17.92
N SER A 189 14.80 6.94 17.83
CA SER A 189 16.18 6.96 18.28
C SER A 189 16.28 6.78 19.79
N GLY A 190 16.83 5.64 20.22
CA GLY A 190 16.96 5.30 21.64
C GLY A 190 15.70 4.71 22.29
N ALA A 191 14.66 4.42 21.52
CA ALA A 191 13.48 3.73 22.03
C ALA A 191 13.79 2.26 22.40
N SER A 192 12.95 1.68 23.27
CA SER A 192 13.14 0.33 23.81
C SER A 192 12.92 -0.80 22.79
N LYS A 193 12.31 -0.49 21.65
CA LYS A 193 12.12 -1.40 20.51
C LYS A 193 12.32 -0.65 19.19
N LYS A 194 12.59 -1.41 18.12
CA LYS A 194 12.60 -0.88 16.76
C LYS A 194 11.17 -0.53 16.33
N TYR A 195 11.01 0.64 15.74
CA TYR A 195 9.78 1.07 15.08
C TYR A 195 10.02 1.21 13.58
N TYR A 196 8.96 1.02 12.80
CA TYR A 196 8.98 1.06 11.34
C TYR A 196 8.25 2.29 10.81
N VAL A 197 8.74 2.82 9.68
CA VAL A 197 7.98 3.74 8.83
C VAL A 197 7.87 3.13 7.44
N THR A 198 6.65 2.88 6.98
CA THR A 198 6.36 2.35 5.64
C THR A 198 5.46 3.30 4.86
N ALA A 199 5.30 3.05 3.56
CA ALA A 199 4.36 3.76 2.73
C ALA A 199 3.79 2.85 1.64
N ALA A 200 2.61 3.16 1.12
CA ALA A 200 1.97 2.41 0.04
C ALA A 200 1.74 3.29 -1.20
N PRO A 201 2.81 3.69 -1.93
CA PRO A 201 2.64 4.42 -3.18
C PRO A 201 1.89 3.58 -4.22
N GLN A 202 1.18 4.24 -5.13
CA GLN A 202 0.70 3.57 -6.34
C GLN A 202 1.88 3.18 -7.24
N CYS A 203 1.68 2.22 -8.16
CA CYS A 203 2.78 1.82 -9.05
C CYS A 203 3.30 2.89 -10.02
N PRO A 204 2.55 3.92 -10.47
CA PRO A 204 3.11 4.98 -11.30
C PRO A 204 4.26 5.70 -10.59
N TYR A 205 5.37 5.93 -11.31
CA TYR A 205 6.59 6.51 -10.76
C TYR A 205 6.97 7.84 -11.44
N PRO A 206 7.22 8.92 -10.66
CA PRO A 206 7.11 9.00 -9.21
C PRO A 206 5.64 9.02 -8.76
N ASP A 207 5.37 8.51 -7.56
CA ASP A 207 4.05 8.61 -6.94
C ASP A 207 3.68 10.08 -6.70
N ALA A 208 2.43 10.44 -7.00
CA ALA A 208 1.96 11.82 -6.99
C ALA A 208 1.85 12.44 -5.59
N TYR A 209 1.61 11.63 -4.55
CA TYR A 209 1.32 12.10 -3.20
C TYR A 209 2.47 11.85 -2.23
N ILE A 210 3.06 10.66 -2.25
CA ILE A 210 4.13 10.30 -1.31
C ILE A 210 5.53 10.37 -1.94
N GLY A 211 5.64 10.49 -3.28
CA GLY A 211 6.91 10.45 -3.99
C GLY A 211 7.96 11.48 -3.52
N SER A 212 7.54 12.69 -3.14
CA SER A 212 8.46 13.69 -2.59
C SER A 212 9.01 13.28 -1.21
N SER A 213 8.16 12.68 -0.38
CA SER A 213 8.50 12.19 0.95
C SER A 213 9.44 11.01 0.88
N LEU A 214 9.18 10.06 -0.03
CA LEU A 214 10.03 8.91 -0.30
C LEU A 214 11.48 9.33 -0.62
N ASN A 215 11.66 10.47 -1.31
CA ASN A 215 12.99 10.99 -1.65
C ASN A 215 13.62 11.85 -0.54
N GLY A 216 12.83 12.28 0.45
CA GLY A 216 13.23 13.26 1.46
C GLY A 216 13.41 12.71 2.88
N ALA A 217 12.91 11.50 3.17
CA ALA A 217 12.96 10.89 4.49
C ALA A 217 13.23 9.39 4.44
N GLU A 218 13.65 8.80 5.57
CA GLU A 218 13.98 7.38 5.68
C GLU A 218 12.73 6.53 5.91
N PHE A 219 12.43 5.64 4.96
CA PHE A 219 11.38 4.60 5.06
C PHE A 219 12.05 3.22 5.16
N ASP A 220 11.47 2.30 5.93
CA ASP A 220 11.95 0.92 6.08
C ASP A 220 11.46 0.03 4.93
N ALA A 221 10.24 0.28 4.44
CA ALA A 221 9.68 -0.43 3.30
C ALA A 221 8.64 0.41 2.54
N ILE A 222 8.41 0.07 1.27
CA ILE A 222 7.27 0.54 0.50
C ILE A 222 6.44 -0.63 -0.04
N TYR A 223 5.12 -0.48 0.02
CA TYR A 223 4.11 -1.44 -0.43
C TYR A 223 3.48 -0.96 -1.74
N VAL A 224 4.26 -1.02 -2.82
CA VAL A 224 3.88 -0.45 -4.12
C VAL A 224 2.63 -1.16 -4.66
N GLN A 225 1.56 -0.41 -4.91
CA GLN A 225 0.27 -0.94 -5.34
C GLN A 225 0.29 -1.25 -6.85
N PHE A 226 0.60 -2.49 -7.24
CA PHE A 226 0.62 -2.93 -8.64
C PHE A 226 -0.78 -3.37 -9.12
N TYR A 227 -1.76 -2.48 -8.97
CA TYR A 227 -3.14 -2.65 -9.42
C TYR A 227 -3.80 -1.29 -9.68
N ASN A 228 -5.03 -1.29 -10.24
CA ASN A 228 -5.77 -0.07 -10.64
C ASN A 228 -5.03 0.89 -11.59
N ASN A 229 -3.91 0.47 -12.17
CA ASN A 229 -3.01 1.29 -12.97
C ASN A 229 -2.41 0.47 -14.11
N ALA A 230 -1.86 1.14 -15.13
CA ALA A 230 -1.24 0.47 -16.28
C ALA A 230 -0.06 -0.43 -15.88
N CYS A 231 0.68 -0.07 -14.83
CA CYS A 231 1.77 -0.87 -14.26
C CYS A 231 1.31 -2.08 -13.43
N SER A 232 0.01 -2.42 -13.44
CA SER A 232 -0.59 -3.57 -12.76
C SER A 232 0.14 -4.89 -13.02
N VAL A 233 0.10 -5.79 -12.03
CA VAL A 233 0.63 -7.16 -12.08
C VAL A 233 0.05 -7.98 -13.26
N THR A 234 -1.13 -7.63 -13.75
CA THR A 234 -1.73 -8.25 -14.96
C THR A 234 -0.92 -7.97 -16.24
N ASN A 235 -0.10 -6.91 -16.23
CA ASN A 235 0.78 -6.51 -17.32
C ASN A 235 2.24 -6.91 -17.05
N TYR A 236 2.48 -7.88 -16.14
CA TYR A 236 3.81 -8.39 -15.87
C TYR A 236 4.51 -8.88 -17.14
N GLY A 237 5.73 -8.38 -17.37
CA GLY A 237 6.52 -8.67 -18.59
C GLY A 237 6.22 -7.75 -19.78
N GLU A 238 5.18 -6.92 -19.69
CA GLU A 238 4.83 -5.94 -20.72
C GLU A 238 5.47 -4.57 -20.48
N SER A 239 5.38 -3.68 -21.47
CA SER A 239 6.01 -2.35 -21.42
C SER A 239 5.59 -1.49 -20.22
N ALA A 240 4.38 -1.65 -19.70
CA ALA A 240 3.89 -0.86 -18.57
C ALA A 240 4.41 -1.36 -17.20
N TRP A 241 4.84 -2.63 -17.10
CA TRP A 241 5.41 -3.16 -15.86
C TRP A 241 6.66 -2.39 -15.44
N ASN A 242 6.78 -2.07 -14.15
CA ASN A 242 7.80 -1.12 -13.69
C ASN A 242 8.41 -1.43 -12.31
N PHE A 243 8.31 -2.65 -11.77
CA PHE A 243 8.92 -2.98 -10.47
C PHE A 243 10.41 -2.63 -10.39
N GLY A 244 11.16 -2.88 -11.47
CA GLY A 244 12.58 -2.54 -11.51
C GLY A 244 12.87 -1.04 -11.39
N THR A 245 11.93 -0.16 -11.78
CA THR A 245 12.02 1.29 -11.53
C THR A 245 12.04 1.59 -10.04
N TRP A 246 11.17 0.93 -9.27
CA TRP A 246 11.11 1.04 -7.81
C TRP A 246 12.32 0.41 -7.13
N ASP A 247 12.84 -0.72 -7.62
CA ASP A 247 14.11 -1.27 -7.14
C ASP A 247 15.30 -0.34 -7.44
N TYR A 248 15.37 0.24 -8.64
CA TYR A 248 16.43 1.21 -8.96
C TYR A 248 16.36 2.44 -8.04
N TRP A 249 15.16 2.97 -7.79
CA TRP A 249 14.95 4.03 -6.81
C TRP A 249 15.44 3.64 -5.41
N ALA A 250 15.05 2.46 -4.92
CA ALA A 250 15.46 1.95 -3.61
C ALA A 250 16.99 1.90 -3.45
N ASN A 251 17.70 1.50 -4.52
CA ASN A 251 19.15 1.32 -4.47
C ASN A 251 19.99 2.57 -4.83
N ARG A 252 19.37 3.67 -5.30
CA ARG A 252 20.10 4.85 -5.82
C ARG A 252 19.61 6.18 -5.29
N ILE A 253 18.37 6.25 -4.85
CA ILE A 253 17.68 7.52 -4.54
C ILE A 253 17.17 7.52 -3.10
N SER A 254 16.65 6.39 -2.60
CA SER A 254 16.11 6.32 -1.24
C SER A 254 17.14 6.75 -0.18
N PRO A 255 16.76 7.58 0.81
CA PRO A 255 17.62 7.91 1.95
C PRO A 255 18.04 6.68 2.76
N ASN A 256 17.19 5.64 2.83
CA ASN A 256 17.52 4.38 3.49
C ASN A 256 18.06 3.37 2.45
N PRO A 257 19.36 3.02 2.48
CA PRO A 257 19.94 2.07 1.52
C PRO A 257 19.43 0.64 1.69
N ASP A 258 18.82 0.31 2.83
CA ASP A 258 18.32 -1.03 3.15
C ASP A 258 16.80 -1.18 2.91
N ILE A 259 16.16 -0.14 2.37
CA ILE A 259 14.71 -0.12 2.15
C ILE A 259 14.23 -1.31 1.31
N LYS A 260 13.06 -1.85 1.69
CA LYS A 260 12.42 -2.95 0.97
C LYS A 260 11.26 -2.49 0.09
N VAL A 261 11.12 -3.10 -1.08
CA VAL A 261 10.01 -2.89 -2.02
C VAL A 261 9.17 -4.15 -2.07
N TYR A 262 7.86 -4.02 -1.84
CA TYR A 262 6.90 -5.12 -1.86
C TYR A 262 6.03 -5.06 -3.12
N LEU A 263 5.66 -6.24 -3.62
CA LEU A 263 4.66 -6.40 -4.67
C LEU A 263 3.26 -6.30 -4.04
N GLY A 264 2.61 -5.15 -4.14
CA GLY A 264 1.23 -4.94 -3.70
C GLY A 264 0.20 -5.46 -4.71
N VAL A 265 -0.73 -6.30 -4.28
CA VAL A 265 -1.78 -6.90 -5.13
C VAL A 265 -3.16 -6.93 -4.44
N PRO A 266 -4.27 -6.95 -5.18
CA PRO A 266 -5.57 -7.24 -4.61
C PRO A 266 -5.64 -8.71 -4.18
N ALA A 267 -6.21 -9.00 -3.03
CA ALA A 267 -6.34 -10.36 -2.50
C ALA A 267 -7.51 -11.15 -3.13
N SER A 268 -8.44 -10.48 -3.81
CA SER A 268 -9.54 -11.08 -4.56
C SER A 268 -9.95 -10.19 -5.74
N SER A 269 -10.78 -10.71 -6.65
CA SER A 269 -11.31 -9.95 -7.78
C SER A 269 -12.24 -8.80 -7.38
N SER A 270 -12.79 -8.82 -6.17
CA SER A 270 -13.65 -7.74 -5.64
C SER A 270 -12.93 -6.82 -4.68
N ALA A 271 -11.66 -7.08 -4.36
CA ALA A 271 -10.88 -6.26 -3.44
C ALA A 271 -10.47 -4.91 -4.05
N ALA A 272 -10.34 -4.84 -5.37
CA ALA A 272 -9.99 -3.62 -6.12
C ALA A 272 -10.72 -3.58 -7.47
N GLY A 273 -10.76 -2.41 -8.11
CA GLY A 273 -11.41 -2.24 -9.41
C GLY A 273 -10.76 -3.06 -10.54
N SER A 274 -9.46 -3.30 -10.47
CA SER A 274 -8.73 -4.16 -11.41
C SER A 274 -7.39 -4.65 -10.82
N GLY A 275 -6.72 -5.59 -11.48
CA GLY A 275 -5.36 -6.01 -11.13
C GLY A 275 -5.25 -7.29 -10.30
N TYR A 276 -6.37 -7.92 -9.93
CA TYR A 276 -6.35 -9.23 -9.29
C TYR A 276 -5.78 -10.32 -10.22
N VAL A 277 -4.91 -11.16 -9.67
CA VAL A 277 -4.44 -12.42 -10.26
C VAL A 277 -4.40 -13.50 -9.19
N ALA A 278 -4.46 -14.77 -9.60
CA ALA A 278 -4.41 -15.88 -8.65
C ALA A 278 -3.07 -15.95 -7.89
N ALA A 279 -3.07 -16.50 -6.67
CA ALA A 279 -1.87 -16.65 -5.84
C ALA A 279 -0.71 -17.37 -6.56
N SER A 280 -1.00 -18.35 -7.43
CA SER A 280 0.02 -19.03 -8.24
C SER A 280 0.75 -18.10 -9.20
N THR A 281 0.04 -17.11 -9.78
CA THR A 281 0.64 -16.07 -10.62
C THR A 281 1.48 -15.12 -9.76
N VAL A 282 0.98 -14.68 -8.60
CA VAL A 282 1.73 -13.84 -7.65
C VAL A 282 3.04 -14.52 -7.24
N ASN A 283 2.99 -15.82 -6.93
CA ASN A 283 4.16 -16.61 -6.54
C ASN A 283 5.17 -16.75 -7.68
N SER A 284 4.70 -16.95 -8.92
CA SER A 284 5.57 -17.06 -10.10
C SER A 284 6.31 -15.74 -10.38
N ILE A 285 5.62 -14.61 -10.23
CA ILE A 285 6.19 -13.27 -10.35
C ILE A 285 7.20 -13.04 -9.23
N SER A 286 6.81 -13.29 -7.98
CA SER A 286 7.67 -13.11 -6.80
C SER A 286 8.95 -13.93 -6.90
N ALA A 287 8.89 -15.18 -7.36
CA ALA A 287 10.08 -16.01 -7.58
C ALA A 287 11.05 -15.44 -8.63
N THR A 288 10.55 -14.63 -9.57
CA THR A 288 11.40 -13.88 -10.50
C THR A 288 11.97 -12.64 -9.82
N LEU A 289 11.14 -11.85 -9.13
CA LEU A 289 11.59 -10.63 -8.43
C LEU A 289 12.67 -10.93 -7.39
N GLN A 290 12.54 -12.02 -6.63
CA GLN A 290 13.54 -12.49 -5.66
C GLN A 290 14.94 -12.74 -6.27
N LYS A 291 15.01 -13.07 -7.56
CA LYS A 291 16.27 -13.32 -8.29
C LYS A 291 16.76 -12.09 -9.05
N SER A 292 15.86 -11.16 -9.35
CA SER A 292 16.16 -9.98 -10.16
C SER A 292 16.51 -8.75 -9.34
N PHE A 293 15.96 -8.59 -8.13
CA PHE A 293 15.95 -7.32 -7.43
C PHE A 293 16.36 -7.45 -5.95
N PRO A 294 17.45 -6.78 -5.50
CA PRO A 294 17.92 -6.82 -4.11
C PRO A 294 16.97 -6.15 -3.11
N SER A 295 16.14 -5.20 -3.55
CA SER A 295 15.20 -4.52 -2.65
C SER A 295 13.93 -5.32 -2.41
N PHE A 296 13.65 -6.41 -3.15
CA PHE A 296 12.42 -7.18 -2.99
C PHE A 296 12.27 -7.70 -1.55
N GLY A 297 11.23 -7.23 -0.85
CA GLY A 297 10.93 -7.60 0.54
C GLY A 297 9.85 -8.67 0.69
N GLY A 298 9.02 -8.82 -0.34
CA GLY A 298 7.92 -9.78 -0.35
C GLY A 298 6.66 -9.23 -1.01
N VAL A 299 5.49 -9.68 -0.53
CA VAL A 299 4.18 -9.37 -1.11
C VAL A 299 3.34 -8.60 -0.09
N MET A 300 2.63 -7.58 -0.57
CA MET A 300 1.56 -6.93 0.19
C MET A 300 0.24 -7.25 -0.50
N PHE A 301 -0.85 -7.43 0.25
CA PHE A 301 -2.18 -7.47 -0.34
C PHE A 301 -3.23 -6.63 0.38
N TRP A 302 -4.19 -6.18 -0.43
CA TRP A 302 -5.42 -5.52 0.00
C TRP A 302 -6.61 -6.48 -0.17
N ASP A 303 -7.34 -6.90 0.87
CA ASP A 303 -7.01 -6.87 2.30
C ASP A 303 -7.13 -8.29 2.89
N GLU A 304 -6.86 -8.47 4.18
CA GLU A 304 -6.91 -9.77 4.86
C GLU A 304 -8.30 -10.40 4.89
N SER A 305 -9.36 -9.60 4.97
CA SER A 305 -10.74 -10.11 4.93
C SER A 305 -11.04 -10.82 3.61
N GLN A 306 -10.53 -10.26 2.50
CA GLN A 306 -10.62 -10.83 1.16
C GLN A 306 -9.70 -12.04 0.99
N ALA A 307 -8.46 -11.96 1.48
CA ALA A 307 -7.47 -13.01 1.33
C ALA A 307 -7.92 -14.31 2.00
N TYR A 308 -8.45 -14.20 3.22
CA TYR A 308 -8.83 -15.35 4.03
C TYR A 308 -9.97 -16.15 3.38
N VAL A 309 -11.01 -15.47 2.89
CA VAL A 309 -12.18 -16.11 2.28
C VAL A 309 -11.95 -16.51 0.81
N ASN A 310 -11.01 -15.88 0.11
CA ASN A 310 -10.59 -16.26 -1.24
C ASN A 310 -9.66 -17.48 -1.23
N GLY A 311 -10.11 -18.57 -0.62
CA GLY A 311 -9.40 -19.84 -0.59
C GLY A 311 -8.06 -19.79 0.16
N ARG A 312 -7.96 -18.96 1.21
CA ARG A 312 -6.71 -18.70 1.95
C ARG A 312 -5.58 -18.23 1.03
N PHE A 313 -5.86 -17.17 0.27
CA PHE A 313 -4.90 -16.50 -0.63
C PHE A 313 -3.62 -16.11 0.11
N ASP A 314 -3.77 -15.60 1.34
CA ASP A 314 -2.71 -15.29 2.30
C ASP A 314 -1.74 -16.47 2.47
N THR A 315 -2.27 -17.66 2.80
CA THR A 315 -1.47 -18.86 3.00
C THR A 315 -0.80 -19.32 1.71
N ALA A 316 -1.53 -19.27 0.59
CA ALA A 316 -1.02 -19.69 -0.71
C ALA A 316 0.14 -18.79 -1.19
N VAL A 317 0.05 -17.47 -0.97
CA VAL A 317 1.13 -16.52 -1.26
C VAL A 317 2.32 -16.79 -0.33
N LYS A 318 2.11 -16.86 0.99
CA LYS A 318 3.18 -17.09 1.95
C LYS A 318 3.99 -18.35 1.64
N SER A 319 3.30 -19.45 1.40
CA SER A 319 3.91 -20.74 1.09
C SER A 319 4.75 -20.66 -0.19
N GLY A 320 4.23 -20.03 -1.24
CA GLY A 320 4.94 -19.90 -2.50
C GLY A 320 6.19 -19.03 -2.41
N ILE A 321 6.09 -17.85 -1.82
CA ILE A 321 7.25 -16.94 -1.72
C ILE A 321 8.33 -17.49 -0.77
N SER A 322 7.93 -18.20 0.28
CA SER A 322 8.86 -18.87 1.20
C SER A 322 9.61 -20.03 0.53
N GLY A 323 8.98 -20.70 -0.43
CA GLY A 323 9.60 -21.79 -1.20
C GLY A 323 10.72 -21.36 -2.15
N SER A 324 10.75 -20.08 -2.56
CA SER A 324 11.75 -19.54 -3.49
C SER A 324 12.65 -18.45 -2.89
N GLY A 325 12.31 -17.92 -1.72
CA GLY A 325 13.02 -16.81 -1.08
C GLY A 325 14.07 -17.21 -0.05
N THR A 326 14.63 -16.20 0.61
CA THR A 326 15.71 -16.32 1.59
C THR A 326 15.78 -15.10 2.50
N CYS A 327 16.47 -15.24 3.63
CA CYS A 327 16.86 -14.15 4.52
C CYS A 327 18.39 -13.88 4.49
N SER A 328 19.12 -14.59 3.64
CA SER A 328 20.59 -14.58 3.58
C SER A 328 21.18 -13.49 2.67
N GLY A 329 20.39 -12.50 2.27
CA GLY A 329 20.79 -11.44 1.35
C GLY A 329 20.63 -11.82 -0.13
N PHE A 330 20.91 -10.84 -1.01
CA PHE A 330 20.74 -10.98 -2.46
C PHE A 330 22.03 -11.41 -3.15
N THR A 331 21.94 -12.38 -4.05
CA THR A 331 23.05 -12.78 -4.93
C THR A 331 22.85 -12.15 -6.30
N TYR A 332 23.71 -11.20 -6.65
CA TYR A 332 23.63 -10.54 -7.94
C TYR A 332 23.90 -11.52 -9.09
N PRO A 333 23.00 -11.64 -10.08
CA PRO A 333 23.28 -12.37 -11.30
C PRO A 333 24.32 -11.63 -12.15
N ALA A 334 25.01 -12.34 -13.03
CA ALA A 334 25.95 -11.70 -13.95
C ALA A 334 25.23 -10.71 -14.88
N CYS A 335 25.90 -9.60 -15.21
CA CYS A 335 25.42 -8.67 -16.23
C CYS A 335 25.63 -9.30 -17.62
N THR A 336 24.57 -9.85 -18.20
CA THR A 336 24.62 -10.61 -19.46
C THR A 336 24.40 -9.76 -20.72
N ALA A 337 23.86 -8.55 -20.57
CA ALA A 337 23.63 -7.63 -21.67
C ALA A 337 24.89 -6.82 -22.02
N GLU A 338 24.96 -6.30 -23.24
CA GLU A 338 26.04 -5.41 -23.66
C GLU A 338 25.98 -4.08 -22.90
N ALA A 339 27.12 -3.47 -22.59
CA ALA A 339 27.14 -2.16 -21.94
C ALA A 339 26.42 -1.11 -22.80
N TRP A 340 25.61 -0.26 -22.17
CA TRP A 340 24.95 0.86 -22.86
C TRP A 340 25.99 1.80 -23.47
N SER A 341 25.69 2.29 -24.67
CA SER A 341 26.52 3.25 -25.40
C SER A 341 25.69 4.45 -25.85
N ALA A 342 26.25 5.65 -25.68
CA ALA A 342 25.62 6.90 -26.12
C ALA A 342 25.39 6.99 -27.63
N SER A 343 26.15 6.23 -28.43
CA SER A 343 25.98 6.15 -29.89
C SER A 343 25.11 4.97 -30.33
N GLY A 344 24.57 4.20 -29.38
CA GLY A 344 23.76 3.02 -29.66
C GLY A 344 22.35 3.37 -30.10
N THR A 345 21.76 2.47 -30.89
CA THR A 345 20.38 2.55 -31.35
C THR A 345 19.64 1.30 -30.88
N TYR A 346 18.61 1.48 -30.06
CA TYR A 346 18.01 0.37 -29.33
C TYR A 346 16.52 0.23 -29.66
N PRO A 347 16.12 -0.63 -30.61
CA PRO A 347 14.71 -0.95 -30.84
C PRO A 347 14.06 -1.62 -29.62
N THR A 348 12.72 -1.71 -29.59
CA THR A 348 11.95 -2.39 -28.53
C THR A 348 12.56 -3.74 -28.16
N GLY A 349 12.69 -4.00 -26.86
CA GLY A 349 13.21 -5.25 -26.33
C GLY A 349 14.75 -5.33 -26.29
N SER A 350 15.47 -4.36 -26.85
CA SER A 350 16.93 -4.30 -26.70
C SER A 350 17.31 -4.22 -25.24
N GLN A 351 18.29 -5.02 -24.82
CA GLN A 351 18.80 -5.03 -23.46
C GLN A 351 20.21 -4.48 -23.40
N VAL A 352 20.48 -3.67 -22.38
CA VAL A 352 21.81 -3.09 -22.12
C VAL A 352 22.14 -3.14 -20.64
N THR A 353 23.41 -3.23 -20.31
CA THR A 353 23.91 -3.04 -18.95
C THR A 353 24.30 -1.59 -18.72
N TYR A 354 23.75 -0.99 -17.67
CA TYR A 354 24.10 0.35 -17.21
C TYR A 354 23.90 0.43 -15.70
N ASP A 355 24.89 0.98 -14.99
CA ASP A 355 24.86 1.21 -13.54
C ASP A 355 24.50 -0.05 -12.71
N ASN A 356 25.09 -1.20 -13.07
CA ASN A 356 24.83 -2.51 -12.44
C ASN A 356 23.37 -2.99 -12.55
N TYR A 357 22.67 -2.57 -13.61
CA TYR A 357 21.36 -3.07 -13.99
C TYR A 357 21.36 -3.51 -15.45
N ILE A 358 20.56 -4.52 -15.75
CA ILE A 358 20.11 -4.82 -17.10
C ILE A 358 18.82 -4.02 -17.34
N TRP A 359 18.85 -3.16 -18.34
CA TRP A 359 17.75 -2.33 -18.78
C TRP A 359 17.19 -2.85 -20.10
N GLN A 360 15.87 -2.78 -20.27
CA GLN A 360 15.20 -3.12 -21.51
C GLN A 360 14.53 -1.88 -22.13
N ALA A 361 14.68 -1.72 -23.44
CA ALA A 361 14.00 -0.67 -24.19
C ALA A 361 12.50 -1.01 -24.33
N ARG A 362 11.61 -0.13 -23.87
CA ARG A 362 10.14 -0.31 -23.94
C ARG A 362 9.58 -0.12 -25.35
N TYR A 363 10.11 0.87 -26.08
CA TYR A 363 9.71 1.20 -27.45
C TYR A 363 10.93 1.49 -28.32
N TYR A 364 11.61 2.60 -28.03
CA TYR A 364 12.86 2.94 -28.68
C TYR A 364 13.76 3.58 -27.65
N GLY A 365 14.82 2.86 -27.29
CA GLY A 365 15.85 3.31 -26.37
C GLY A 365 16.66 4.42 -27.02
N SER A 366 16.46 5.64 -26.52
CA SER A 366 17.33 6.79 -26.80
C SER A 366 17.76 7.40 -25.48
N GLY A 367 18.93 8.03 -25.45
CA GLY A 367 19.49 8.60 -24.22
C GLY A 367 19.93 7.55 -23.19
N THR A 368 20.46 8.05 -22.07
CA THR A 368 20.94 7.23 -20.95
C THR A 368 19.77 6.56 -20.23
N PRO A 369 19.88 5.25 -19.88
CA PRO A 369 18.85 4.58 -19.10
C PRO A 369 18.61 5.31 -17.77
N SER A 370 17.34 5.54 -17.45
CA SER A 370 16.91 6.24 -16.24
C SER A 370 15.52 5.75 -15.80
N PRO A 371 15.24 5.76 -14.48
CA PRO A 371 13.95 5.33 -13.96
C PRO A 371 12.85 6.32 -14.36
N SER A 372 11.81 5.84 -15.04
CA SER A 372 10.59 6.61 -15.29
C SER A 372 9.46 5.67 -15.68
N ASP A 373 8.23 6.03 -15.36
CA ASP A 373 7.08 5.19 -15.64
C ASP A 373 6.62 5.22 -17.12
N THR A 374 7.02 6.23 -17.89
CA THR A 374 6.70 6.34 -19.32
C THR A 374 7.92 6.39 -20.22
N GLY A 375 9.13 6.25 -19.66
CA GLY A 375 10.35 6.44 -20.44
C GLY A 375 10.66 5.30 -21.38
N SER A 376 11.72 5.51 -22.16
CA SER A 376 12.21 4.54 -23.14
C SER A 376 12.80 3.27 -22.51
N TRP A 377 13.15 3.28 -21.22
CA TRP A 377 13.91 2.23 -20.55
C TRP A 377 13.23 1.75 -19.27
N VAL A 378 13.34 0.46 -18.97
CA VAL A 378 12.92 -0.13 -17.69
C VAL A 378 14.00 -1.08 -17.16
N PRO A 379 14.35 -1.03 -15.86
CA PRO A 379 15.22 -2.04 -15.26
C PRO A 379 14.49 -3.37 -15.17
N ILE A 380 15.13 -4.45 -15.61
CA ILE A 380 14.55 -5.81 -15.54
C ILE A 380 15.32 -6.74 -14.59
N SER A 381 16.55 -6.37 -14.22
CA SER A 381 17.35 -7.08 -13.22
C SER A 381 18.49 -6.19 -12.73
N ALA A 382 18.73 -6.14 -11.42
CA ALA A 382 20.04 -5.78 -10.90
C ALA A 382 21.05 -6.87 -11.30
N CYS A 383 22.31 -6.52 -11.48
CA CYS A 383 23.36 -7.45 -11.88
C CYS A 383 24.73 -7.04 -11.34
N GLY A 384 25.66 -7.99 -11.26
CA GLY A 384 27.01 -7.79 -10.75
C GLY A 384 27.90 -9.01 -11.01
N GLY A 385 29.22 -8.84 -10.97
CA GLY A 385 30.16 -9.98 -11.03
C GLY A 385 30.77 -10.32 -12.39
N GLY A 386 30.96 -9.35 -13.29
CA GLY A 386 31.85 -9.47 -14.45
C GLY A 386 33.16 -8.69 -14.24
N SER A 387 34.30 -9.39 -14.17
CA SER A 387 35.62 -8.75 -14.20
C SER A 387 35.90 -8.19 -15.60
N THR A 388 36.10 -6.87 -15.71
CA THR A 388 37.28 -6.31 -16.39
C THR A 388 37.50 -4.83 -16.06
N SER A 389 38.66 -4.59 -15.43
CA SER A 389 39.52 -3.41 -15.53
C SER A 389 39.03 -2.05 -15.00
N SER A 390 39.56 -1.72 -13.82
CA SER A 390 40.22 -0.45 -13.47
C SER A 390 39.75 0.81 -14.20
N SER A 391 39.14 1.74 -13.45
CA SER A 391 39.74 3.06 -13.17
C SER A 391 39.02 3.80 -12.04
N SER A 392 39.81 4.09 -11.01
CA SER A 392 39.80 5.27 -10.14
C SER A 392 38.47 5.71 -9.51
N SER A 393 38.35 5.37 -8.23
CA SER A 393 37.78 6.27 -7.22
C SER A 393 38.31 7.69 -7.43
N SER A 394 37.42 8.64 -7.71
CA SER A 394 37.70 10.06 -7.53
C SER A 394 36.65 10.63 -6.57
N THR A 395 37.09 10.76 -5.33
CA THR A 395 36.47 11.59 -4.31
C THR A 395 36.47 13.02 -4.83
N THR A 396 35.29 13.60 -5.09
CA THR A 396 35.20 15.04 -5.38
C THR A 396 34.21 15.68 -4.43
N SER A 397 34.78 16.54 -3.59
CA SER A 397 34.18 17.43 -2.63
C SER A 397 33.12 18.33 -3.25
N LYS A 398 31.95 18.41 -2.61
CA LYS A 398 30.93 19.44 -2.89
C LYS A 398 31.50 20.82 -2.54
N SER A 399 31.80 21.61 -3.57
CA SER A 399 32.00 23.05 -3.45
C SER A 399 30.68 23.77 -3.64
N SER A 400 30.25 24.45 -2.58
CA SER A 400 29.17 25.42 -2.55
C SER A 400 29.36 26.51 -3.61
N THR A 401 28.32 26.80 -4.39
CA THR A 401 28.23 28.05 -5.14
C THR A 401 26.85 28.66 -4.95
N THR A 402 26.84 29.74 -4.18
CA THR A 402 25.80 30.77 -4.12
C THR A 402 25.60 31.37 -5.52
N THR A 403 24.39 31.76 -5.90
CA THR A 403 23.97 33.16 -6.13
C THR A 403 22.72 33.25 -7.03
N THR A 404 21.83 34.14 -6.62
CA THR A 404 21.04 35.10 -7.42
C THR A 404 19.61 34.77 -7.77
N SER A 405 18.76 35.52 -7.09
CA SER A 405 17.39 35.90 -7.38
C SER A 405 17.24 36.51 -8.77
N THR A 406 16.19 36.12 -9.49
CA THR A 406 15.59 36.94 -10.55
C THR A 406 14.08 36.81 -10.50
N THR A 407 13.44 37.89 -10.09
CA THR A 407 12.02 38.22 -10.26
C THR A 407 11.67 38.40 -11.73
N THR A 408 10.59 37.80 -12.25
CA THR A 408 9.65 38.51 -13.15
C THR A 408 8.28 37.82 -13.32
N SER A 409 7.24 38.62 -13.06
CA SER A 409 5.94 38.75 -13.73
C SER A 409 5.04 37.55 -14.05
N LYS A 410 3.96 37.49 -13.26
CA LYS A 410 2.55 37.27 -13.61
C LYS A 410 2.16 37.50 -15.09
N ALA A 411 1.51 36.51 -15.69
CA ALA A 411 0.59 36.71 -16.81
C ALA A 411 -0.62 35.78 -16.68
N SER A 412 -1.79 36.39 -16.77
CA SER A 412 -3.14 35.82 -16.69
C SER A 412 -3.57 35.38 -18.08
N THR A 413 -4.17 34.20 -18.26
CA THR A 413 -4.95 33.91 -19.48
C THR A 413 -6.13 32.98 -19.23
N THR A 414 -7.28 33.62 -19.43
CA THR A 414 -8.66 33.24 -19.68
C THR A 414 -8.96 31.84 -20.24
N THR A 415 -9.91 31.18 -19.58
CA THR A 415 -10.66 29.99 -19.97
C THR A 415 -11.49 30.22 -21.23
N THR A 416 -11.49 29.28 -22.18
CA THR A 416 -12.52 29.22 -23.25
C THR A 416 -12.99 27.77 -23.42
N THR A 417 -14.27 27.57 -23.12
CA THR A 417 -15.02 26.32 -23.24
C THR A 417 -15.35 26.07 -24.72
N ALA A 418 -15.17 24.84 -25.20
CA ALA A 418 -15.72 24.41 -26.49
C ALA A 418 -16.42 23.05 -26.34
N GLN A 419 -17.73 23.12 -26.51
CA GLN A 419 -18.71 22.05 -26.51
C GLN A 419 -18.69 21.33 -27.86
N SER A 420 -18.68 19.99 -27.86
CA SER A 420 -18.92 19.18 -29.05
C SER A 420 -20.09 18.22 -28.80
N SER A 421 -21.09 18.38 -29.66
CA SER A 421 -22.36 17.69 -29.76
C SER A 421 -22.24 16.30 -30.38
N SER A 422 -22.93 15.30 -29.81
CA SER A 422 -23.16 13.99 -30.41
C SER A 422 -24.51 13.91 -31.12
N THR A 423 -24.51 13.20 -32.25
CA THR A 423 -25.60 13.03 -33.21
C THR A 423 -26.53 11.86 -32.91
N THR A 424 -27.78 12.06 -33.30
CA THR A 424 -29.02 11.27 -33.22
C THR A 424 -29.04 9.96 -34.01
N SER A 425 -29.80 8.96 -33.51
CA SER A 425 -30.75 8.11 -34.28
C SER A 425 -31.58 7.25 -33.30
N SER A 426 -32.90 7.49 -33.15
CA SER A 426 -34.06 6.85 -33.85
C SER A 426 -34.39 5.45 -33.29
N ALA A 427 -35.61 5.02 -32.93
CA ALA A 427 -36.96 5.57 -33.06
C ALA A 427 -38.00 4.78 -32.19
N ALA A 428 -39.11 5.46 -31.85
CA ALA A 428 -40.52 5.04 -31.63
C ALA A 428 -40.87 3.82 -30.72
N THR A 429 -41.82 3.87 -29.79
CA THR A 429 -43.26 4.22 -29.99
C THR A 429 -43.98 4.51 -28.67
N THR A 430 -44.98 5.38 -28.78
CA THR A 430 -45.91 6.00 -27.82
C THR A 430 -46.83 5.07 -27.02
N THR A 431 -47.02 5.33 -25.72
CA THR A 431 -48.35 5.42 -25.06
C THR A 431 -48.26 6.18 -23.72
N THR A 432 -49.33 6.93 -23.48
CA THR A 432 -49.54 8.02 -22.52
C THR A 432 -49.77 7.55 -21.07
N SER A 433 -49.10 8.18 -20.09
CA SER A 433 -49.74 8.58 -18.81
C SER A 433 -48.88 9.63 -18.10
N THR A 434 -49.50 10.76 -17.77
CA THR A 434 -48.93 11.90 -17.04
C THR A 434 -48.84 11.62 -15.54
N SER A 435 -47.62 11.59 -15.01
CA SER A 435 -47.30 11.93 -13.61
C SER A 435 -45.79 12.16 -13.50
N SER A 436 -45.41 13.28 -12.90
CA SER A 436 -44.05 13.85 -12.78
C SER A 436 -43.00 12.87 -12.24
N SER A 437 -41.95 12.58 -13.02
CA SER A 437 -40.76 11.84 -12.57
C SER A 437 -39.52 12.72 -12.62
N GLY A 438 -39.02 13.14 -11.45
CA GLY A 438 -37.68 13.70 -11.27
C GLY A 438 -36.61 12.65 -11.62
N GLY A 439 -35.40 13.10 -11.98
CA GLY A 439 -34.32 12.31 -12.59
C GLY A 439 -33.71 11.18 -11.75
N CYS A 440 -34.36 10.78 -10.66
CA CYS A 440 -33.81 9.86 -9.64
C CYS A 440 -34.64 8.59 -9.44
N SER A 441 -35.55 8.29 -10.37
CA SER A 441 -36.40 7.10 -10.30
C SER A 441 -35.57 5.82 -10.38
N GLY A 442 -35.51 5.07 -9.28
CA GLY A 442 -34.82 3.78 -9.20
C GLY A 442 -33.44 3.82 -8.53
N VAL A 443 -32.95 5.01 -8.18
CA VAL A 443 -31.70 5.18 -7.43
C VAL A 443 -32.01 5.19 -5.94
N ALA A 444 -31.30 4.36 -5.17
CA ALA A 444 -31.52 4.23 -3.72
C ALA A 444 -31.08 5.50 -2.98
N ALA A 445 -31.69 5.78 -1.82
CA ALA A 445 -31.18 6.83 -0.93
C ALA A 445 -29.82 6.43 -0.35
N TRP A 446 -28.94 7.40 -0.16
CA TRP A 446 -27.67 7.19 0.53
C TRP A 446 -27.91 6.69 1.96
N SER A 447 -27.09 5.75 2.40
CA SER A 447 -27.14 5.12 3.73
C SER A 447 -25.74 5.09 4.32
N SER A 448 -25.60 5.57 5.56
CA SER A 448 -24.34 5.51 6.33
C SER A 448 -23.82 4.09 6.52
N THR A 449 -24.71 3.10 6.49
CA THR A 449 -24.37 1.69 6.73
C THR A 449 -24.11 0.90 5.43
N THR A 450 -24.06 1.57 4.28
CA THR A 450 -23.84 0.91 2.98
C THR A 450 -22.50 1.35 2.43
N ALA A 451 -21.66 0.37 2.08
CA ALA A 451 -20.43 0.64 1.34
C ALA A 451 -20.77 0.82 -0.15
N TYR A 452 -20.14 1.79 -0.78
CA TYR A 452 -20.36 2.15 -2.17
C TYR A 452 -19.05 2.01 -2.92
N ASN A 453 -19.08 1.32 -4.07
CA ASN A 453 -17.93 1.26 -4.98
C ASN A 453 -17.90 2.50 -5.89
N GLY A 454 -16.76 2.76 -6.53
CA GLY A 454 -16.68 3.78 -7.59
C GLY A 454 -17.73 3.51 -8.70
N GLY A 455 -18.42 4.57 -9.11
CA GLY A 455 -19.56 4.54 -10.02
C GLY A 455 -20.91 4.21 -9.38
N SER A 456 -21.01 4.06 -8.06
CA SER A 456 -22.31 3.86 -7.38
C SER A 456 -23.12 5.15 -7.36
N GLU A 457 -24.42 5.08 -7.67
CA GLU A 457 -25.33 6.23 -7.61
C GLU A 457 -26.25 6.17 -6.39
N VAL A 458 -26.45 7.32 -5.74
CA VAL A 458 -27.38 7.46 -4.59
C VAL A 458 -28.14 8.78 -4.65
N THR A 459 -29.29 8.84 -3.99
CA THR A 459 -30.01 10.09 -3.74
C THR A 459 -29.73 10.59 -2.33
N TYR A 460 -29.39 11.87 -2.18
CA TYR A 460 -29.15 12.50 -0.88
C TYR A 460 -29.49 13.99 -0.93
N ASN A 461 -30.30 14.47 0.02
CA ASN A 461 -30.78 15.86 0.11
C ASN A 461 -31.48 16.42 -1.14
N GLY A 462 -32.14 15.57 -1.93
CA GLY A 462 -32.81 15.99 -3.17
C GLY A 462 -31.87 16.10 -4.37
N GLU A 463 -30.64 15.61 -4.25
CA GLU A 463 -29.66 15.58 -5.33
C GLU A 463 -29.25 14.13 -5.64
N LEU A 464 -28.82 13.88 -6.87
CA LEU A 464 -28.26 12.64 -7.36
C LEU A 464 -26.73 12.73 -7.30
N TRP A 465 -26.12 11.73 -6.67
CA TRP A 465 -24.69 11.68 -6.44
C TRP A 465 -24.09 10.41 -7.02
N GLU A 466 -22.93 10.52 -7.66
CA GLU A 466 -22.11 9.39 -8.11
C GLU A 466 -20.83 9.31 -7.27
N ASN A 467 -20.50 8.12 -6.81
CA ASN A 467 -19.28 7.89 -6.04
C ASN A 467 -18.06 7.79 -6.96
N SER A 468 -17.00 8.54 -6.69
CA SER A 468 -15.78 8.49 -7.52
C SER A 468 -14.88 7.30 -7.19
N TYR A 469 -14.90 6.86 -5.92
CA TYR A 469 -14.03 5.80 -5.40
C TYR A 469 -14.83 4.88 -4.49
N TRP A 470 -14.16 3.98 -3.78
CA TRP A 470 -14.82 3.26 -2.70
C TRP A 470 -15.08 4.21 -1.51
N SER A 471 -16.24 4.11 -0.87
CA SER A 471 -16.57 4.89 0.32
C SER A 471 -17.50 4.13 1.28
N TYR A 472 -17.38 4.37 2.59
CA TYR A 472 -18.28 3.84 3.61
C TYR A 472 -18.52 4.89 4.70
N ASN A 473 -19.79 5.16 4.99
CA ASN A 473 -20.22 6.24 5.90
C ASN A 473 -19.83 7.67 5.45
N ASP A 474 -19.29 7.84 4.23
CA ASP A 474 -19.02 9.17 3.67
C ASP A 474 -20.30 9.81 3.12
N VAL A 475 -20.65 10.98 3.67
CA VAL A 475 -21.89 11.71 3.33
C VAL A 475 -21.74 12.45 1.99
N PRO A 476 -22.70 12.32 1.04
CA PRO A 476 -22.68 13.10 -0.20
C PRO A 476 -22.72 14.60 0.05
N GLY A 477 -21.84 15.35 -0.62
CA GLY A 477 -21.60 16.77 -0.37
C GLY A 477 -20.73 17.08 0.87
N GLY A 478 -20.23 16.06 1.56
CA GLY A 478 -19.28 16.19 2.67
C GLY A 478 -17.88 16.61 2.24
N THR A 479 -17.03 16.95 3.22
CA THR A 479 -15.65 17.42 2.98
C THR A 479 -14.73 16.35 2.38
N ALA A 480 -15.12 15.08 2.44
CA ALA A 480 -14.38 13.96 1.84
C ALA A 480 -14.34 14.02 0.31
N GLY A 481 -15.29 14.69 -0.35
CA GLY A 481 -15.27 14.89 -1.80
C GLY A 481 -15.42 13.62 -2.65
N VAL A 482 -15.75 12.47 -2.05
CA VAL A 482 -15.90 11.18 -2.75
C VAL A 482 -17.16 11.10 -3.60
N TRP A 483 -18.19 11.89 -3.26
CA TRP A 483 -19.44 12.00 -4.00
C TRP A 483 -19.44 13.23 -4.90
N VAL A 484 -19.72 13.02 -6.17
CA VAL A 484 -19.90 14.09 -7.16
C VAL A 484 -21.39 14.26 -7.43
N GLU A 485 -21.89 15.49 -7.29
CA GLU A 485 -23.25 15.83 -7.67
C GLU A 485 -23.39 15.74 -9.19
N ILE A 486 -24.24 14.83 -9.67
CA ILE A 486 -24.44 14.57 -11.11
C ILE A 486 -25.83 15.01 -11.60
N GLY A 487 -26.70 15.48 -10.72
CA GLY A 487 -27.96 16.13 -11.08
C GLY A 487 -28.95 16.28 -9.94
N THR A 488 -30.09 16.91 -10.21
CA THR A 488 -31.14 17.18 -9.23
C THR A 488 -32.26 16.13 -9.26
N CYS A 489 -32.74 15.75 -8.06
CA CYS A 489 -33.99 15.05 -7.82
C CYS A 489 -35.11 16.05 -7.49
#